data_AF-A0A6G9Z711-F1
#
_entry.id   AF-A0A6G9Z711-F1
#
_cell.length_a   1.000
_cell.length_b   1.000
_cell.length_c   1.000
_cell.angle_alpha   90.00
_cell.angle_beta   90.00
_cell.angle_gamma   90.00
#
_symmetry.space_group_name_H-M   'P 1'
#
loop_
_entity.id
_entity.type
_entity.pdbx_description
1 polymer ?
#
loop_
_entity_poly.entity_id
_entity_poly.type
_entity_poly.pdbx_seq_one_letter_code
_entity_poly.pdbx_strand_id
1 'polypeptide(L)' 'MESENHDNEPAHSTDRYTDDSPVNDPRATQWVATMITAAERAGYRLYPDSNPPHTMLWQRATDDPTAEPVWADDLPDWLR' A
#
# COMPACT_ATOMS: atom_id res chain seq x y z
N MET A 1 -23.11 -30.43 32.81
CA MET A 1 -23.84 -29.14 32.78
C MET A 1 -22.95 -28.22 33.60
N GLU A 2 -22.26 -27.21 33.09
CA GLU A 2 -22.59 -26.14 32.13
C GLU A 2 -21.32 -25.77 31.33
N SER A 3 -21.38 -25.71 29.99
CA SER A 3 -21.32 -24.49 29.15
C SER A 3 -20.05 -23.63 29.30
N GLU A 4 -19.18 -23.67 28.28
CA GLU A 4 -18.55 -22.46 27.73
C GLU A 4 -18.08 -22.72 26.29
N ASN A 5 -19.01 -22.49 25.36
CA ASN A 5 -18.74 -22.34 23.93
C ASN A 5 -18.14 -20.95 23.70
N HIS A 6 -16.83 -20.82 23.54
CA HIS A 6 -16.22 -19.65 22.92
C HIS A 6 -14.87 -20.03 22.30
N ASP A 7 -14.93 -20.57 21.08
CA ASP A 7 -13.91 -20.24 20.09
C ASP A 7 -14.66 -19.97 18.78
N ASN A 8 -15.05 -18.70 18.63
CA ASN A 8 -15.46 -18.14 17.35
C ASN A 8 -14.22 -18.10 16.48
N GLU A 9 -13.90 -19.19 15.78
CA GLU A 9 -13.10 -19.07 14.56
C GLU A 9 -13.91 -18.21 13.60
N PRO A 10 -13.40 -17.06 13.10
CA PRO A 10 -14.04 -16.44 11.96
C PRO A 10 -13.76 -17.35 10.78
N ALA A 11 -14.74 -18.20 10.45
CA ALA A 11 -14.84 -18.82 9.14
C ALA A 11 -15.03 -17.68 8.12
N HIS A 12 -13.94 -17.06 7.69
CA HIS A 12 -13.93 -16.14 6.58
C HIS A 12 -13.98 -16.94 5.26
N SER A 13 -15.14 -17.53 5.01
CA SER A 13 -15.56 -17.85 3.65
C SER A 13 -15.94 -16.55 2.96
N THR A 14 -15.02 -16.05 2.15
CA THR A 14 -15.28 -15.11 1.07
C THR A 14 -14.19 -15.40 0.04
N ASP A 15 -14.31 -16.41 -0.80
CA ASP A 15 -15.13 -16.37 -2.03
C ASP A 15 -15.15 -14.96 -2.66
N ARG A 16 -13.96 -14.37 -2.84
CA ARG A 16 -13.64 -13.31 -3.80
C ARG A 16 -12.15 -12.96 -3.78
N TYR A 17 -11.29 -13.94 -4.03
CA TYR A 17 -10.05 -13.61 -4.72
C TYR A 17 -10.45 -13.40 -6.19
N THR A 18 -10.98 -12.21 -6.49
CA THR A 18 -10.92 -11.70 -7.86
C THR A 18 -9.46 -11.74 -8.26
N ASP A 19 -9.17 -12.61 -9.23
CA ASP A 19 -7.91 -12.78 -9.96
C ASP A 19 -7.55 -11.53 -10.79
N ASP A 20 -7.92 -10.34 -10.31
CA ASP A 20 -7.36 -9.07 -10.76
C ASP A 20 -6.15 -8.81 -9.87
N SER A 21 -5.09 -9.57 -10.11
CA SER A 21 -3.80 -9.26 -9.52
C SER A 21 -3.44 -7.82 -9.96
N PRO A 22 -3.36 -6.84 -9.04
CA PRO A 22 -3.19 -5.42 -9.39
C PRO A 22 -1.87 -5.14 -10.11
N VAL A 23 -0.98 -6.13 -10.16
CA VAL A 23 0.29 -6.14 -10.88
C VAL A 23 0.09 -5.99 -12.41
N ASN A 24 -1.09 -6.32 -12.95
CA ASN A 24 -1.36 -6.24 -14.39
C ASN A 24 -2.32 -5.10 -14.80
N ASP A 25 -2.86 -4.29 -13.88
CA ASP A 25 -3.63 -3.10 -14.28
C ASP A 25 -2.64 -1.97 -14.66
N PRO A 26 -2.62 -1.51 -15.93
CA PRO A 26 -1.73 -0.43 -16.35
C PRO A 26 -1.97 0.87 -15.59
N ARG A 27 -3.21 1.13 -15.13
CA ARG A 27 -3.56 2.31 -14.34
C ARG A 27 -2.97 2.24 -12.94
N ALA A 28 -3.00 1.05 -12.33
CA ALA A 28 -2.39 0.82 -11.02
C ALA A 28 -0.87 0.99 -11.09
N THR A 29 -0.23 0.45 -12.12
CA THR A 29 1.22 0.62 -12.34
C THR A 29 1.59 2.09 -12.52
N GLN A 30 0.84 2.83 -13.34
CA GLN A 30 1.07 4.25 -13.56
C GLN A 30 0.91 5.05 -12.27
N TRP A 31 -0.13 4.74 -11.49
CA TRP A 31 -0.38 5.40 -10.21
C TRP A 31 0.74 5.15 -9.19
N VAL A 32 1.18 3.90 -9.05
CA VAL A 32 2.30 3.54 -8.17
C VAL A 32 3.56 4.31 -8.56
N ALA A 33 3.86 4.46 -9.85
CA ALA A 33 4.98 5.26 -10.32
C ALA A 33 4.84 6.75 -9.96
N THR A 34 3.64 7.32 -10.08
CA THR A 34 3.36 8.70 -9.67
C THR A 34 3.57 8.89 -8.16
N MET A 35 3.06 7.98 -7.34
CA MET A 35 3.22 8.03 -5.88
C MET A 35 4.68 7.90 -5.46
N ILE A 36 5.44 7.01 -6.10
CA ILE A 36 6.87 6.87 -5.83
C ILE A 36 7.61 8.17 -6.19
N THR A 37 7.33 8.75 -7.36
CA THR A 37 7.95 10.01 -7.80
C THR A 37 7.62 11.17 -6.85
N ALA A 38 6.38 11.25 -6.37
CA ALA A 38 5.97 12.26 -5.41
C ALA A 38 6.70 12.10 -4.06
N ALA A 39 6.78 10.88 -3.55
CA ALA A 39 7.51 10.57 -2.33
C ALA A 39 9.01 10.90 -2.45
N GLU A 40 9.63 10.60 -3.59
CA GLU A 40 11.04 10.96 -3.86
C GLU A 40 11.27 12.47 -3.87
N ARG A 41 10.38 13.25 -4.48
CA ARG A 41 10.46 14.73 -4.44
C ARG A 41 10.23 15.28 -3.03
N ALA A 42 9.39 14.61 -2.24
CA ALA A 42 9.17 14.89 -0.82
C ALA A 42 10.34 14.42 0.06
N GLY A 43 11.40 13.87 -0.54
CA GLY A 43 12.61 13.48 0.15
C GLY A 43 12.54 12.13 0.83
N TYR A 44 11.69 11.21 0.36
CA TYR A 44 11.61 9.83 0.83
C TYR A 44 12.11 8.86 -0.23
N ARG A 45 12.62 7.70 0.18
CA ARG A 45 13.04 6.63 -0.73
C ARG A 45 12.65 5.27 -0.18
N LEU A 46 12.30 4.34 -1.06
CA LEU A 46 12.01 2.96 -0.67
C LEU A 46 13.30 2.19 -0.42
N TYR A 47 13.36 1.50 0.72
CA TYR A 47 14.45 0.61 1.09
C TYR A 47 13.93 -0.77 1.47
N PRO A 48 14.62 -1.85 1.10
CA PRO A 48 14.30 -3.18 1.60
C PRO A 48 14.65 -3.27 3.09
N ASP A 49 13.72 -3.82 3.88
CA ASP A 49 13.92 -4.03 5.33
C ASP A 49 14.68 -5.34 5.64
N SER A 50 14.81 -6.22 4.65
CA SER A 50 15.40 -7.55 4.82
C SER A 50 16.22 -7.99 3.61
N ASN A 51 17.07 -9.00 3.80
CA ASN A 51 17.76 -9.70 2.71
C ASN A 51 17.58 -11.24 2.88
N PRO A 52 16.78 -11.92 2.03
CA PRO A 52 16.10 -11.39 0.85
C PRO A 52 14.97 -10.40 1.20
N PRO A 53 14.62 -9.48 0.29
CA PRO A 53 13.63 -8.43 0.55
C PRO A 53 12.22 -9.01 0.54
N HIS A 54 11.51 -8.90 1.66
CA HIS A 54 10.11 -9.27 1.80
C HIS A 54 9.17 -8.05 1.95
N THR A 55 9.72 -6.92 2.41
CA THR A 55 9.00 -5.68 2.67
C THR A 55 9.84 -4.48 2.23
N MET A 56 9.18 -3.45 1.71
CA MET A 56 9.79 -2.17 1.37
C MET A 56 9.28 -1.10 2.34
N LEU A 57 10.20 -0.31 2.90
CA LEU A 57 9.89 0.77 3.84
C LEU A 57 10.28 2.12 3.23
N TRP A 58 9.47 3.14 3.46
CA TRP A 58 9.80 4.52 3.15
C TRP A 58 10.74 5.08 4.21
N GLN A 59 11.93 5.53 3.79
CA GLN A 59 12.89 6.20 4.66
C GLN A 59 13.12 7.62 4.17
N ARG A 60 13.28 8.56 5.11
CA ARG A 60 13.61 9.95 4.78
C ARG A 60 15.05 10.00 4.26
N ALA A 61 15.20 10.48 3.03
CA ALA A 61 16.46 10.64 2.32
C ALA A 61 17.02 12.07 2.42
N THR A 62 16.16 13.09 2.60
CA THR A 62 16.58 14.48 2.83
C THR A 62 15.70 15.19 3.86
N ASP A 63 16.30 16.10 4.61
CA ASP A 63 15.58 16.96 5.56
C ASP A 63 14.86 18.14 4.90
N ASP A 64 15.18 18.45 3.64
CA ASP A 64 14.62 19.57 2.88
C ASP A 64 13.73 19.05 1.73
N PRO A 65 12.42 18.82 1.97
CA PRO A 65 11.50 18.33 0.96
C PRO A 65 11.21 19.42 -0.08
N THR A 66 11.39 19.10 -1.36
CA THR A 66 11.14 20.04 -2.48
C THR A 66 9.78 19.84 -3.14
N ALA A 67 8.98 18.88 -2.65
CA ALA A 67 7.65 18.60 -3.19
C ALA A 67 6.55 19.37 -2.48
N GLU A 68 5.62 19.87 -3.28
CA GLU A 68 4.29 20.24 -2.81
C GLU A 68 3.53 19.00 -2.30
N PRO A 69 2.72 19.12 -1.24
CA PRO A 69 1.90 18.02 -0.73
C PRO A 69 0.85 17.57 -1.76
N VAL A 70 0.65 16.25 -1.88
CA VAL A 70 -0.46 15.67 -2.67
C VAL A 70 -1.70 15.62 -1.79
N TRP A 71 -2.79 16.25 -2.22
CA TRP A 71 -4.05 16.25 -1.47
C TRP A 71 -4.93 15.07 -1.88
N ALA A 72 -5.84 14.66 -1.00
CA ALA A 72 -6.81 13.59 -1.29
C ALA A 72 -7.69 13.94 -2.51
N ASP A 73 -7.91 15.23 -2.76
CA ASP A 73 -8.64 15.73 -3.92
C ASP A 73 -7.89 15.51 -5.25
N ASP A 74 -6.57 15.36 -5.22
CA ASP A 74 -5.74 15.06 -6.40
C ASP A 74 -5.73 13.55 -6.74
N LEU A 75 -6.35 12.71 -5.90
CA LEU A 75 -6.46 11.27 -6.14
C LEU A 75 -7.48 10.99 -7.25
N PRO A 76 -7.17 10.07 -8.19
CA PRO A 76 -8.13 9.57 -9.17
C PRO A 76 -9.38 8.97 -8.48
N ASP A 77 -10.56 9.12 -9.09
CA ASP A 77 -11.83 8.67 -8.50
C ASP A 77 -11.89 7.17 -8.17
N TRP A 78 -11.09 6.35 -8.83
CA TRP A 78 -11.02 4.91 -8.56
C TRP A 78 -10.13 4.54 -7.36
N LEU A 79 -9.43 5.53 -6.79
CA LEU A 79 -8.56 5.44 -5.60
C LEU A 79 -9.11 6.20 -4.39
N ARG A 80 -10.16 7.01 -4.58
CA ARG A 80 -10.91 7.64 -3.49
C ARG A 80 -11.81 6.62 -2.80
#